data_AF-A0A834FPP7-F1
#
_entry.id   AF-A0A834FPP7-F1
#
_cell.length_a   1.000
_cell.length_b   1.000
_cell.length_c   1.000
_cell.angle_alpha   90.00
_cell.angle_beta   90.00
_cell.angle_gamma   90.00
#
_symmetry.space_group_name_H-M   'P 1'
#
loop_
_entity.id
_entity.type
_entity.pdbx_description
1 polymer ?
#
loop_
_entity_poly.entity_id
_entity_poly.type
_entity_poly.pdbx_seq_one_letter_code
_entity_poly.pdbx_strand_id
1 'polypeptide(L)'
;MNSVAGFLRLVYALVVLAQGSAARLKKQVLGPGCKPKNLILITKIELESCLSSFEDVNGKHLGTWSPGFPELDVHQNAPLDGAKVQCGLSVVAQGLEKVLEQQKHLYQNETVLKKWLKETTLRVQLLGQCLQNVLGGECFPKPSLPEMPKHLFERKQWGHTLLKAAERYVGWLYDRFTIKVLKSRQWSRIKHKVLKAELHNYKLASKYLL
;
A
#
# COMPACT_ATOMS: atom_id res chain seq x y z
N MET A 1 -11.80 -29.44 -49.73
CA MET A 1 -10.43 -29.58 -49.18
C MET A 1 -10.20 -28.49 -48.16
N ASN A 2 -9.99 -28.94 -46.92
CA ASN A 2 -9.22 -28.36 -45.82
C ASN A 2 -9.69 -27.06 -45.12
N SER A 3 -10.29 -27.31 -43.95
CA SER A 3 -10.30 -26.54 -42.71
C SER A 3 -8.91 -26.03 -42.29
N VAL A 4 -8.85 -24.82 -41.72
CA VAL A 4 -7.88 -24.45 -40.68
C VAL A 4 -8.58 -23.57 -39.63
N ALA A 5 -8.65 -24.11 -38.40
CA ALA A 5 -8.99 -23.45 -37.15
C ALA A 5 -8.09 -22.21 -36.91
N GLY A 6 -8.59 -21.10 -36.37
CA GLY A 6 -8.86 -20.96 -34.96
C GLY A 6 -7.75 -20.14 -34.29
N PHE A 7 -8.04 -18.88 -33.92
CA PHE A 7 -7.33 -18.18 -32.85
C PHE A 7 -8.26 -17.11 -32.26
N LEU A 8 -9.00 -17.52 -31.23
CA LEU A 8 -9.71 -16.65 -30.31
C LEU A 8 -8.67 -15.80 -29.55
N ARG A 9 -8.56 -14.51 -29.89
CA ARG A 9 -7.89 -13.52 -29.03
C ARG A 9 -8.92 -12.91 -28.10
N LEU A 10 -8.94 -13.40 -26.86
CA LEU A 10 -9.61 -12.78 -25.73
C LEU A 10 -9.03 -11.37 -25.51
N VAL A 11 -9.79 -10.35 -25.91
CA VAL A 11 -9.57 -8.97 -25.51
C VAL A 11 -10.26 -8.77 -24.16
N TYR A 12 -9.48 -8.68 -23.09
CA TYR A 12 -9.96 -8.25 -21.78
C TYR A 12 -10.36 -6.76 -21.86
N ALA A 13 -11.64 -6.51 -22.07
CA ALA A 13 -12.23 -5.18 -21.95
C ALA A 13 -12.57 -4.91 -20.47
N LEU A 14 -11.65 -4.27 -19.73
CA LEU A 14 -12.02 -3.56 -18.50
C LEU A 14 -12.51 -2.17 -18.91
N VAL A 15 -13.82 -2.08 -19.19
CA VAL A 15 -14.51 -0.82 -19.41
C VAL A 15 -14.51 -0.03 -18.09
N VAL A 16 -13.82 1.09 -18.12
CA VAL A 16 -13.80 2.13 -17.09
C VAL A 16 -15.19 2.78 -17.04
N LEU A 17 -15.92 2.58 -15.95
CA LEU A 17 -17.05 3.45 -15.61
C LEU A 17 -16.51 4.69 -14.86
N ALA A 18 -16.13 5.69 -15.65
CA ALA A 18 -15.99 7.06 -15.19
C ALA A 18 -17.31 7.79 -15.48
N GLN A 19 -18.15 7.95 -14.45
CA GLN A 19 -19.24 8.93 -14.47
C GLN A 19 -19.36 9.62 -13.11
N GLY A 20 -19.01 10.91 -13.10
CA GLY A 20 -19.66 12.00 -12.37
C GLY A 20 -19.99 11.85 -10.89
N SER A 21 -19.34 12.66 -10.04
CA SER A 21 -19.97 13.77 -9.31
C SER A 21 -19.08 14.25 -8.14
N ALA A 22 -18.46 15.41 -8.33
CA ALA A 22 -17.67 16.13 -7.32
C ALA A 22 -18.49 16.65 -6.10
N ALA A 23 -19.74 16.22 -5.94
CA ALA A 23 -20.64 16.63 -4.86
C ALA A 23 -20.99 15.51 -3.86
N ARG A 24 -20.46 14.28 -4.06
CA ARG A 24 -20.77 13.12 -3.19
C ARG A 24 -19.66 12.78 -2.18
N LEU A 25 -18.77 13.72 -1.87
CA LEU A 25 -17.63 13.47 -0.96
C LEU A 25 -17.96 13.66 0.54
N LYS A 26 -19.15 14.14 0.91
CA LYS A 26 -19.44 14.55 2.31
C LYS A 26 -20.45 13.69 3.08
N LYS A 27 -20.95 12.55 2.56
CA LYS A 27 -21.98 11.76 3.28
C LYS A 27 -21.93 10.24 3.15
N GLN A 28 -20.76 9.65 2.87
CA GLN A 28 -20.59 8.18 2.76
C GLN A 28 -19.29 7.65 3.39
N VAL A 29 -18.89 8.15 4.56
CA VAL A 29 -17.72 7.63 5.32
C VAL A 29 -18.14 6.62 6.41
N LEU A 30 -19.30 5.97 6.26
CA LEU A 30 -19.66 4.77 7.01
C LEU A 30 -20.10 3.65 6.04
N GLY A 31 -19.14 2.80 5.65
CA GLY A 31 -19.30 1.51 4.96
C GLY A 31 -19.20 1.57 3.42
N PRO A 32 -18.50 0.63 2.72
CA PRO A 32 -18.14 -0.74 3.10
C PRO A 32 -16.69 -0.88 3.59
N GLY A 33 -16.44 -1.88 4.43
CA GLY A 33 -15.22 -2.01 5.25
C GLY A 33 -13.91 -1.87 4.49
N CYS A 34 -13.03 -0.99 5.00
CA CYS A 34 -11.60 -0.97 4.71
C CYS A 34 -11.07 -2.42 4.65
N LYS A 35 -10.45 -2.79 3.52
CA LYS A 35 -9.81 -4.10 3.30
C LYS A 35 -8.29 -3.89 3.23
N PRO A 36 -7.59 -3.77 4.38
CA PRO A 36 -6.18 -3.42 4.45
C PRO A 36 -5.31 -4.22 3.49
N LYS A 37 -5.46 -5.55 3.47
CA LYS A 37 -4.62 -6.42 2.65
C LYS A 37 -4.71 -6.09 1.15
N ASN A 38 -5.91 -5.89 0.64
CA ASN A 38 -6.12 -5.58 -0.77
C ASN A 38 -5.59 -4.18 -1.09
N LEU A 39 -5.82 -3.22 -0.19
CA LEU A 39 -5.38 -1.85 -0.39
C LEU A 39 -3.85 -1.73 -0.34
N ILE A 40 -3.19 -2.45 0.57
CA ILE A 40 -1.73 -2.55 0.62
C ILE A 40 -1.19 -3.15 -0.68
N LEU A 41 -1.77 -4.26 -1.16
CA LEU A 41 -1.34 -4.90 -2.41
C LEU A 41 -1.46 -3.97 -3.62
N ILE A 42 -2.59 -3.29 -3.76
CA ILE A 42 -2.80 -2.33 -4.85
C ILE A 42 -1.80 -1.18 -4.75
N THR A 43 -1.58 -0.64 -3.54
CA THR A 43 -0.60 0.43 -3.30
C THR A 43 0.81 -0.02 -3.69
N LYS A 44 1.18 -1.28 -3.38
CA LYS A 44 2.46 -1.86 -3.76
C LYS A 44 2.64 -1.88 -5.28
N ILE A 45 1.64 -2.41 -6.01
CA ILE A 45 1.68 -2.51 -7.48
C ILE A 45 1.75 -1.11 -8.13
N GLU A 46 1.02 -0.14 -7.58
CA GLU A 46 1.06 1.24 -8.06
C GLU A 46 2.44 1.88 -7.80
N LEU A 47 3.08 1.62 -6.65
CA LEU A 47 4.45 2.06 -6.36
C LEU A 47 5.48 1.41 -7.29
N GLU A 48 5.37 0.11 -7.56
CA GLU A 48 6.21 -0.60 -8.53
C GLU A 48 6.08 0.03 -9.93
N SER A 49 4.84 0.33 -10.35
CA SER A 49 4.55 0.99 -11.63
C SER A 49 5.10 2.41 -11.69
N CYS A 50 4.97 3.16 -10.59
CA CYS A 50 5.51 4.51 -10.46
C CYS A 50 7.03 4.51 -10.54
N LEU A 51 7.71 3.57 -9.87
CA LEU A 51 9.16 3.39 -9.92
C LEU A 51 9.63 3.07 -11.34
N SER A 52 9.00 2.10 -12.02
CA SER A 52 9.35 1.77 -13.41
C SER A 52 9.18 2.98 -14.33
N SER A 53 8.05 3.69 -14.24
CA SER A 53 7.81 4.87 -15.05
C SER A 53 8.78 6.02 -14.71
N PHE A 54 9.24 6.10 -13.46
CA PHE A 54 10.26 7.07 -13.06
C PHE A 54 11.61 6.76 -13.72
N GLU A 55 12.02 5.49 -13.68
CA GLU A 55 13.26 5.01 -14.28
C GLU A 55 13.25 5.15 -15.81
N ASP A 56 12.11 4.97 -16.48
CA ASP A 56 11.97 5.16 -17.92
C ASP A 56 12.20 6.62 -18.32
N VAL A 57 11.74 7.58 -17.51
CA VAL A 57 11.85 9.01 -17.78
C VAL A 57 13.21 9.58 -17.33
N ASN A 58 13.76 9.09 -16.22
CA ASN A 58 14.93 9.68 -15.57
C ASN A 58 16.22 8.87 -15.69
N GLY A 59 16.14 7.60 -16.11
CA GLY A 59 17.23 6.63 -16.17
C GLY A 59 17.19 5.60 -15.02
N LYS A 60 17.69 4.37 -15.28
CA LYS A 60 17.67 3.23 -14.34
C LYS A 60 18.82 3.22 -13.32
N HIS A 61 19.98 3.75 -13.70
CA HIS A 61 21.22 3.64 -12.91
C HIS A 61 21.53 4.92 -12.14
N LEU A 62 20.54 5.39 -11.36
CA LEU A 62 20.69 6.62 -10.56
C LEU A 62 21.45 6.39 -9.25
N GLY A 63 21.66 5.14 -8.83
CA GLY A 63 22.29 4.84 -7.54
C GLY A 63 21.36 5.12 -6.36
N THR A 64 21.92 5.30 -5.17
CA THR A 64 21.15 5.57 -3.94
C THR A 64 21.56 6.93 -3.39
N TRP A 65 20.57 7.71 -2.99
CA TRP A 65 20.77 8.98 -2.31
C TRP A 65 20.88 8.74 -0.81
N SER A 66 21.88 9.34 -0.17
CA SER A 66 22.11 9.29 1.28
C SER A 66 21.70 10.62 1.91
N PRO A 67 21.06 10.64 3.10
CA PRO A 67 20.86 9.53 4.05
C PRO A 67 19.65 8.61 3.78
N GLY A 68 18.82 8.91 2.77
CA GLY A 68 17.58 8.17 2.53
C GLY A 68 16.44 8.61 3.44
N PHE A 69 15.52 7.70 3.77
CA PHE A 69 14.26 7.99 4.49
C PHE A 69 14.09 7.07 5.70
N PRO A 70 14.53 7.50 6.90
CA PRO A 70 14.57 6.65 8.09
C PRO A 70 13.22 6.04 8.49
N GLU A 71 12.12 6.76 8.26
CA GLU A 71 10.76 6.29 8.58
C GLU A 71 10.31 5.12 7.71
N LEU A 72 10.98 4.91 6.58
CA LEU A 72 10.73 3.81 5.65
C LEU A 72 11.69 2.64 5.87
N ASP A 73 12.71 2.81 6.71
CA ASP A 73 13.63 1.74 7.05
C ASP A 73 12.99 0.79 8.07
N VAL A 74 12.73 -0.43 7.63
CA VAL A 74 12.03 -1.44 8.41
C VAL A 74 12.78 -2.76 8.37
N HIS A 75 13.08 -3.28 9.56
CA HIS A 75 13.58 -4.64 9.68
C HIS A 75 12.47 -5.63 9.32
N GLN A 76 12.82 -6.72 8.63
CA GLN A 76 11.89 -7.77 8.19
C GLN A 76 11.02 -8.32 9.34
N ASN A 77 11.57 -8.32 10.56
CA ASN A 77 10.93 -8.82 11.77
C ASN A 77 10.38 -7.73 12.72
N ALA A 78 10.33 -6.46 12.31
CA ALA A 78 9.72 -5.39 13.11
C ALA A 78 8.21 -5.60 13.29
N PRO A 79 7.64 -5.40 14.50
CA PRO A 79 6.20 -5.52 14.71
C PRO A 79 5.40 -4.42 13.97
N LEU A 80 4.12 -4.66 13.72
CA LEU A 80 3.21 -3.62 13.22
C LEU A 80 2.83 -2.68 14.36
N ASP A 81 3.40 -1.49 14.35
CA ASP A 81 3.06 -0.39 15.24
C ASP A 81 2.24 0.65 14.48
N GLY A 82 1.02 0.95 14.95
CA GLY A 82 0.09 1.83 14.23
C GLY A 82 0.67 3.24 13.98
N ALA A 83 1.29 3.85 14.98
CA ALA A 83 1.86 5.20 14.88
C ALA A 83 3.03 5.25 13.90
N LYS A 84 3.96 4.30 13.99
CA LYS A 84 5.06 4.18 13.01
C LYS A 84 4.54 3.93 11.60
N VAL A 85 3.49 3.11 11.46
CA VAL A 85 2.86 2.85 10.16
C VAL A 85 2.31 4.13 9.55
N GLN A 86 1.60 4.94 10.35
CA GLN A 86 1.10 6.25 9.90
C GLN A 86 2.23 7.20 9.52
N CYS A 87 3.35 7.21 10.26
CA CYS A 87 4.49 8.05 9.92
C CYS A 87 5.16 7.64 8.62
N GLY A 88 5.42 6.35 8.41
CA GLY A 88 5.99 5.87 7.15
C GLY A 88 5.08 6.19 5.97
N LEU A 89 3.76 5.95 6.07
CA LEU A 89 2.83 6.30 4.99
C LEU A 89 2.73 7.81 4.75
N SER A 90 2.88 8.64 5.80
CA SER A 90 2.95 10.09 5.64
C SER A 90 4.20 10.51 4.88
N VAL A 91 5.37 9.93 5.20
CA VAL A 91 6.62 10.18 4.47
C VAL A 91 6.50 9.76 3.00
N VAL A 92 5.90 8.60 2.72
CA VAL A 92 5.65 8.18 1.32
C VAL A 92 4.78 9.20 0.59
N ALA A 93 3.64 9.60 1.17
CA ALA A 93 2.72 10.54 0.53
C ALA A 93 3.37 11.90 0.27
N GLN A 94 4.00 12.50 1.29
CA GLN A 94 4.71 13.77 1.15
C GLN A 94 5.83 13.67 0.10
N GLY A 95 6.57 12.55 0.11
CA GLY A 95 7.67 12.34 -0.81
C GLY A 95 7.20 12.23 -2.26
N LEU A 96 6.10 11.50 -2.52
CA LEU A 96 5.53 11.38 -3.86
C LEU A 96 5.06 12.75 -4.39
N GLU A 97 4.49 13.59 -3.54
CA GLU A 97 4.14 14.98 -3.90
C GLU A 97 5.38 15.80 -4.29
N LYS A 98 6.48 15.63 -3.55
CA LYS A 98 7.76 16.29 -3.86
C LYS A 98 8.38 15.80 -5.16
N VAL A 99 8.32 14.50 -5.44
CA VAL A 99 8.74 13.96 -6.74
C VAL A 99 7.86 14.50 -7.86
N LEU A 100 6.53 14.56 -7.67
CA LEU A 100 5.61 15.13 -8.66
C LEU A 100 5.91 16.61 -8.93
N GLU A 101 6.16 17.40 -7.89
CA GLU A 101 6.56 18.80 -8.00
C GLU A 101 7.84 18.93 -8.85
N GLN A 102 8.87 18.14 -8.55
CA GLN A 102 10.10 18.12 -9.34
C GLN A 102 9.82 17.74 -10.81
N GLN A 103 9.05 16.68 -11.06
CA GLN A 103 8.77 16.21 -12.43
C GLN A 103 7.93 17.21 -13.24
N LYS A 104 7.09 18.03 -12.60
CA LYS A 104 6.41 19.16 -13.24
C LYS A 104 7.37 20.26 -13.70
N HIS A 105 8.44 20.52 -12.96
CA HIS A 105 9.44 21.50 -13.35
C HIS A 105 10.34 20.99 -14.48
N LEU A 106 10.63 19.68 -14.52
CA LEU A 106 11.53 19.08 -15.51
C LEU A 106 10.87 18.81 -16.86
N TYR A 107 9.59 18.47 -16.87
CA TYR A 107 8.87 18.10 -18.08
C TYR A 107 7.59 18.91 -18.17
N GLN A 108 7.37 19.68 -19.24
CA GLN A 108 6.20 20.56 -19.36
C GLN A 108 4.90 19.77 -19.62
N ASN A 109 4.97 18.71 -20.43
CA ASN A 109 3.79 17.93 -20.79
C ASN A 109 3.35 17.00 -19.66
N GLU A 110 2.05 16.67 -19.64
CA GLU A 110 1.56 15.60 -18.76
C GLU A 110 2.17 14.27 -19.20
N THR A 111 2.88 13.61 -18.28
CA THR A 111 3.51 12.32 -18.54
C THR A 111 2.76 11.23 -17.80
N VAL A 112 2.89 9.99 -18.28
CA VAL A 112 2.39 8.80 -17.59
C VAL A 112 2.89 8.76 -16.14
N LEU A 113 4.15 9.15 -15.91
CA LEU A 113 4.75 9.27 -14.57
C LEU A 113 4.00 10.26 -13.67
N LYS A 114 3.65 11.46 -14.15
CA LYS A 114 2.92 12.45 -13.34
C LYS A 114 1.55 11.94 -12.91
N LYS A 115 0.85 11.27 -13.82
CA LYS A 115 -0.42 10.62 -13.52
C LYS A 115 -0.26 9.54 -12.44
N TRP A 116 0.71 8.65 -12.60
CA TRP A 116 1.01 7.62 -11.59
C TRP A 116 1.33 8.23 -10.24
N LEU A 117 2.24 9.23 -10.17
CA LEU A 117 2.59 9.90 -8.92
C LEU A 117 1.36 10.48 -8.21
N LYS A 118 0.44 11.11 -8.95
CA LYS A 118 -0.80 11.65 -8.39
C LYS A 118 -1.74 10.56 -7.87
N GLU A 119 -1.98 9.52 -8.67
CA GLU A 119 -2.88 8.42 -8.32
C GLU A 119 -2.33 7.62 -7.12
N THR A 120 -1.04 7.29 -7.14
CA THR A 120 -0.35 6.58 -6.05
C THR A 120 -0.33 7.41 -4.76
N THR A 121 -0.16 8.74 -4.85
CA THR A 121 -0.26 9.61 -3.66
C THR A 121 -1.64 9.49 -3.00
N LEU A 122 -2.72 9.60 -3.78
CA LEU A 122 -4.08 9.44 -3.27
C LEU A 122 -4.31 8.04 -2.69
N ARG A 123 -3.75 7.00 -3.33
CA ARG A 123 -3.84 5.63 -2.85
C ARG A 123 -3.15 5.45 -1.50
N VAL A 124 -1.95 5.99 -1.33
CA VAL A 124 -1.19 5.93 -0.07
C VAL A 124 -1.96 6.66 1.05
N GLN A 125 -2.59 7.80 0.75
CA GLN A 125 -3.43 8.52 1.72
C GLN A 125 -4.65 7.70 2.14
N LEU A 126 -5.35 7.08 1.18
CA LEU A 126 -6.47 6.16 1.47
C LEU A 126 -6.01 4.95 2.27
N LEU A 127 -4.81 4.42 1.98
CA LEU A 127 -4.21 3.35 2.77
C LEU A 127 -3.95 3.80 4.21
N GLY A 128 -3.40 4.99 4.41
CA GLY A 128 -3.19 5.59 5.74
C GLY A 128 -4.47 5.63 6.56
N GLN A 129 -5.55 6.19 5.99
CA GLN A 129 -6.87 6.25 6.64
C GLN A 129 -7.42 4.85 6.96
N CYS A 130 -7.31 3.92 6.03
CA CYS A 130 -7.75 2.53 6.23
C CYS A 130 -6.95 1.86 7.36
N LEU A 131 -5.62 2.02 7.38
CA LEU A 131 -4.77 1.44 8.42
C LEU A 131 -4.93 2.13 9.77
N GLN A 132 -5.26 3.42 9.82
CA GLN A 132 -5.54 4.13 11.06
C GLN A 132 -6.77 3.52 11.75
N ASN A 133 -7.82 3.23 10.98
CA ASN A 133 -9.03 2.58 11.50
C ASN A 133 -8.78 1.14 11.99
N VAL A 134 -7.75 0.45 11.49
CA VAL A 134 -7.49 -0.98 11.79
C VAL A 134 -6.39 -1.19 12.81
N LEU A 135 -5.35 -0.36 12.78
CA LEU A 135 -4.19 -0.46 13.68
C LEU A 135 -4.23 0.60 14.79
N GLY A 136 -5.05 1.65 14.64
CA GLY A 136 -4.97 2.82 15.49
C GLY A 136 -3.65 3.59 15.28
N GLY A 137 -3.35 4.47 16.24
CA GLY A 137 -2.15 5.29 16.25
C GLY A 137 -2.29 6.54 15.38
N GLU A 138 -1.53 7.55 15.76
CA GLU A 138 -1.38 8.79 15.03
C GLU A 138 0.11 9.06 14.82
N CYS A 139 0.45 9.69 13.70
CA CYS A 139 1.81 10.14 13.49
C CYS A 139 1.98 11.54 14.07
N PHE A 140 2.58 11.63 15.27
CA PHE A 140 2.88 12.90 15.92
C PHE A 140 4.24 12.86 16.66
N PRO A 141 5.12 13.86 16.43
CA PRO A 141 5.03 14.88 15.37
C PRO A 141 5.11 14.23 13.97
N LYS A 142 4.56 14.90 12.96
CA LYS A 142 4.72 14.44 11.58
C LYS A 142 6.18 14.60 11.15
N PRO A 143 6.84 13.55 10.62
CA PRO A 143 8.19 13.64 10.11
C PRO A 143 8.29 14.66 8.99
N SER A 144 9.35 15.47 9.04
CA SER A 144 9.78 16.27 7.91
C SER A 144 10.54 15.40 6.92
N LEU A 145 10.32 15.59 5.63
CA LEU A 145 11.17 14.99 4.62
C LEU A 145 12.61 15.55 4.70
N PRO A 146 13.63 14.73 4.40
CA PRO A 146 14.96 15.24 4.09
C PRO A 146 14.89 16.29 2.98
N GLU A 147 15.70 17.34 3.08
CA GLU A 147 15.72 18.41 2.09
C GLU A 147 16.09 17.86 0.70
N MET A 148 15.34 18.31 -0.32
CA MET A 148 15.63 17.91 -1.68
C MET A 148 16.94 18.55 -2.17
N PRO A 149 17.88 17.79 -2.75
CA PRO A 149 19.16 18.33 -3.19
C PRO A 149 19.04 19.45 -4.23
N LYS A 150 20.10 20.24 -4.39
CA LYS A 150 20.12 21.33 -5.38
C LYS A 150 20.39 20.82 -6.80
N HIS A 151 21.28 19.85 -6.95
CA HIS A 151 21.72 19.39 -8.25
C HIS A 151 20.71 18.43 -8.88
N LEU A 152 20.46 18.59 -10.20
CA LEU A 152 19.46 17.81 -10.92
C LEU A 152 19.67 16.30 -10.78
N PHE A 153 20.91 15.84 -10.90
CA PHE A 153 21.23 14.43 -10.76
C PHE A 153 20.86 13.92 -9.37
N GLU A 154 21.29 14.58 -8.31
CA GLU A 154 20.97 14.22 -6.93
C GLU A 154 19.47 14.25 -6.63
N ARG A 155 18.73 15.20 -7.22
CA ARG A 155 17.25 15.21 -7.12
C ARG A 155 16.63 13.96 -7.74
N LYS A 156 17.15 13.49 -8.88
CA LYS A 156 16.72 12.22 -9.47
C LYS A 156 17.07 11.04 -8.55
N GLN A 157 18.26 11.02 -7.95
CA GLN A 157 18.64 10.00 -6.97
C GLN A 157 17.71 10.02 -5.75
N TRP A 158 17.36 11.20 -5.24
CA TRP A 158 16.45 11.39 -4.12
C TRP A 158 15.08 10.79 -4.41
N GLY A 159 14.49 11.13 -5.57
CA GLY A 159 13.19 10.60 -6.00
C GLY A 159 13.22 9.09 -6.23
N HIS A 160 14.26 8.57 -6.86
CA HIS A 160 14.46 7.12 -7.06
C HIS A 160 14.59 6.37 -5.73
N THR A 161 15.36 6.92 -4.79
CA THR A 161 15.58 6.35 -3.46
C THR A 161 14.28 6.32 -2.67
N LEU A 162 13.49 7.39 -2.73
CA LEU A 162 12.17 7.44 -2.10
C LEU A 162 11.26 6.35 -2.65
N LEU A 163 11.13 6.25 -3.98
CA LEU A 163 10.22 5.28 -4.62
C LEU A 163 10.62 3.85 -4.27
N LYS A 164 11.92 3.53 -4.27
CA LYS A 164 12.43 2.23 -3.81
C LYS A 164 12.16 1.98 -2.33
N ALA A 165 12.39 2.97 -1.46
CA ALA A 165 12.14 2.83 -0.03
C ALA A 165 10.64 2.62 0.24
N ALA A 166 9.77 3.36 -0.45
CA ALA A 166 8.32 3.24 -0.34
C ALA A 166 7.82 1.87 -0.82
N GLU A 167 8.30 1.39 -1.97
CA GLU A 167 7.98 0.06 -2.50
C GLU A 167 8.34 -1.04 -1.49
N ARG A 168 9.58 -1.02 -0.96
CA ARG A 168 10.05 -1.96 0.05
C ARG A 168 9.23 -1.89 1.33
N TYR A 169 8.94 -0.68 1.80
CA TYR A 169 8.17 -0.45 3.01
C TYR A 169 6.73 -0.99 2.89
N VAL A 170 6.05 -0.73 1.78
CA VAL A 170 4.69 -1.25 1.53
C VAL A 170 4.72 -2.77 1.30
N GLY A 171 5.78 -3.30 0.68
CA GLY A 171 6.03 -4.74 0.60
C GLY A 171 6.14 -5.38 1.99
N TRP A 172 6.93 -4.79 2.88
CA TRP A 172 7.01 -5.22 4.28
C TRP A 172 5.64 -5.16 4.96
N LEU A 173 4.88 -4.07 4.80
CA LEU A 173 3.52 -3.95 5.34
C LEU A 173 2.64 -5.12 4.90
N TYR A 174 2.69 -5.49 3.63
CA TYR A 174 1.90 -6.60 3.08
C TYR A 174 2.22 -7.93 3.76
N ASP A 175 3.52 -8.22 3.93
CA ASP A 175 3.98 -9.45 4.55
C ASP A 175 3.57 -9.52 6.02
N ARG A 176 3.76 -8.42 6.78
CA ARG A 176 3.37 -8.38 8.20
C ARG A 176 1.86 -8.48 8.38
N PHE A 177 1.07 -7.84 7.51
CA PHE A 177 -0.39 -8.00 7.53
C PHE A 177 -0.82 -9.43 7.23
N THR A 178 -0.16 -10.09 6.28
CA THR A 178 -0.45 -11.49 5.96
C THR A 178 -0.16 -12.40 7.15
N ILE A 179 0.96 -12.20 7.84
CA ILE A 179 1.29 -12.94 9.07
C ILE A 179 0.27 -12.68 10.18
N LYS A 180 -0.14 -11.42 10.41
CA LYS A 180 -1.14 -11.07 11.43
C LYS A 180 -2.49 -11.73 11.16
N VAL A 181 -2.94 -11.77 9.90
CA VAL A 181 -4.18 -12.45 9.49
C VAL A 181 -4.09 -13.98 9.66
N LEU A 182 -2.94 -14.58 9.35
CA LEU A 182 -2.74 -16.02 9.56
C LEU A 182 -2.76 -16.36 11.06
N LYS A 183 -2.08 -15.58 11.89
CA LYS A 183 -2.08 -15.76 13.36
C LYS A 183 -3.48 -15.61 13.95
N SER A 184 -4.26 -14.61 13.54
CA SER A 184 -5.63 -14.42 14.04
C SER A 184 -6.58 -15.56 13.65
N ARG A 185 -6.46 -16.09 12.42
CA ARG A 185 -7.22 -17.27 11.97
C ARG A 185 -6.83 -18.55 12.72
N GLN A 186 -5.55 -18.72 13.04
CA GLN A 186 -5.10 -19.88 13.82
C GLN A 186 -5.63 -19.79 15.25
N TRP A 187 -5.58 -18.61 15.86
CA TRP A 187 -6.12 -18.37 17.20
C TRP A 187 -7.63 -18.58 17.27
N SER A 188 -8.40 -18.11 16.28
CA SER A 188 -9.86 -18.32 16.25
C SER A 188 -10.23 -19.80 16.10
N ARG A 189 -9.49 -20.57 15.30
CA ARG A 189 -9.66 -22.04 15.19
C ARG A 189 -9.35 -22.74 16.50
N ILE A 190 -8.30 -22.34 17.22
CA ILE A 190 -7.95 -22.91 18.53
C ILE A 190 -9.06 -22.61 19.54
N LYS A 191 -9.51 -21.35 19.64
CA LYS A 191 -10.64 -20.98 20.52
C LYS A 191 -11.91 -21.78 20.21
N HIS A 192 -12.28 -21.93 18.95
CA HIS A 192 -13.45 -22.74 18.57
C HIS A 192 -13.30 -24.22 18.93
N LYS A 193 -12.10 -24.80 18.81
CA LYS A 193 -11.86 -26.18 19.23
C LYS A 193 -12.00 -26.34 20.74
N VAL A 194 -11.47 -25.40 21.53
CA VAL A 194 -11.58 -25.41 23.01
C VAL A 194 -13.05 -25.30 23.44
N LEU A 195 -13.78 -24.32 22.90
CA LEU A 195 -15.21 -24.14 23.22
C LEU A 195 -16.07 -25.35 22.83
N LYS A 196 -15.74 -26.01 21.71
CA LYS A 196 -16.44 -27.23 21.27
C LYS A 196 -16.13 -28.43 22.17
N ALA A 197 -14.90 -28.54 22.69
CA ALA A 197 -14.51 -29.58 23.64
C ALA A 197 -15.19 -29.38 25.01
N GLU A 198 -15.22 -28.15 25.52
CA GLU A 198 -15.93 -27.81 26.77
C GLU A 198 -17.43 -28.10 26.68
N LEU A 199 -18.09 -27.73 25.57
CA LEU A 199 -19.50 -28.01 25.35
C LEU A 199 -19.80 -29.53 25.27
N HIS A 200 -18.88 -30.31 24.69
CA HIS A 200 -19.01 -31.76 24.62
C HIS A 200 -18.88 -32.41 25.99
N ASN A 201 -17.92 -31.96 26.81
CA ASN A 201 -17.74 -32.44 28.18
C ASN A 201 -18.95 -32.11 29.06
N TYR A 202 -19.55 -30.92 28.92
CA TYR A 202 -20.76 -30.55 29.65
C TYR A 202 -21.96 -31.44 29.27
N LYS A 203 -22.14 -31.74 27.98
CA LYS A 203 -23.19 -32.66 27.50
C LYS A 203 -23.00 -34.10 27.97
N LEU A 204 -21.76 -34.57 28.08
CA LEU A 204 -21.44 -35.89 28.64
C LEU A 204 -21.72 -35.91 30.14
N ALA A 205 -21.22 -34.95 30.91
CA ALA A 205 -21.46 -34.87 32.35
C ALA A 205 -22.97 -34.81 32.69
N SER A 206 -23.76 -34.06 31.90
CA SER A 206 -25.21 -33.99 32.06
C SER A 206 -25.94 -35.31 31.76
N LYS A 207 -25.35 -36.24 31.01
CA LYS A 207 -25.93 -37.57 30.74
C LYS A 207 -25.67 -38.58 31.85
N TYR A 208 -24.69 -38.33 32.72
CA TYR A 208 -24.35 -39.21 33.85
C TYR A 208 -24.96 -38.72 35.20
N LEU A 209 -25.77 -37.66 35.16
CA LEU A 209 -26.47 -37.07 36.31
C LEU A 209 -28.00 -37.25 36.25
N LEU A 210 -28.50 -38.07 35.31
CA LEU A 210 -29.88 -38.57 35.21
C LEU A 210 -29.86 -40.09 35.36
#